data_AF-A0A068QTJ4-F1
#
_entry.id   AF-A0A068QTJ4-F1
#
_cell.length_a   1.000
_cell.length_b   1.000
_cell.length_c   1.000
_cell.angle_alpha   90.00
_cell.angle_beta   90.00
_cell.angle_gamma   90.00
#
_symmetry.space_group_name_H-M   'P 1'
#
loop_
_entity.id
_entity.type
_entity.pdbx_description
1 polymer ?
#
loop_
_entity_poly.entity_id
_entity_poly.type
_entity_poly.pdbx_seq_one_letter_code
_entity_poly.pdbx_strand_id
1 'polypeptide(L)'
;MLLMFFLWWFFLSHVTFLKESDTRNEINSGKSEYYAKYYKPKPINLFGMYLTIMEQEPIFVVLYDKHGKYIGQTSPFNMMNIYSFFEGNPTLPEKNPQDILDTHFYIVVVGDVESAYDIDINHKKWWSKILQYFH
;
A
#
# COMPACT_ATOMS: atom_id res chain seq x y z
N MET A 1 -18.57 20.22 1.26
CA MET A 1 -18.53 19.00 2.10
C MET A 1 -18.96 17.75 1.35
N LEU A 2 -20.18 17.70 0.78
CA LEU A 2 -20.68 16.53 0.03
C LEU A 2 -19.78 16.13 -1.15
N LEU A 3 -19.27 17.10 -1.92
CA LEU A 3 -18.36 16.83 -3.03
C LEU A 3 -17.04 16.19 -2.57
N MET A 4 -16.46 16.65 -1.45
CA MET A 4 -15.23 16.05 -0.91
C MET A 4 -15.46 14.63 -0.43
N PHE A 5 -16.61 14.38 0.22
CA PHE A 5 -17.00 13.03 0.61
C PHE A 5 -17.20 12.13 -0.61
N PHE A 6 -17.86 12.62 -1.65
CA PHE A 6 -18.02 11.90 -2.90
C PHE A 6 -16.68 11.60 -3.57
N LEU A 7 -15.76 12.56 -3.64
CA LEU A 7 -14.43 12.37 -4.22
C LEU A 7 -13.61 11.35 -3.43
N TRP A 8 -13.58 11.45 -2.10
CA TRP A 8 -12.94 10.44 -1.26
C TRP A 8 -13.59 9.06 -1.46
N TRP A 9 -14.92 8.99 -1.45
CA TRP A 9 -15.64 7.74 -1.64
C TRP A 9 -15.32 7.13 -3.01
N PHE A 10 -15.35 7.94 -4.06
CA PHE A 10 -15.12 7.52 -5.44
C PHE A 10 -13.68 7.07 -5.67
N PHE A 11 -12.67 7.79 -5.16
CA PHE A 11 -11.27 7.51 -5.45
C PHE A 11 -10.59 6.60 -4.43
N LEU A 12 -10.96 6.64 -3.15
CA LEU A 12 -10.12 6.08 -2.08
C LEU A 12 -10.84 5.09 -1.16
N SER A 13 -12.18 5.04 -1.13
CA SER A 13 -12.88 4.23 -0.12
C SER A 13 -12.46 2.75 -0.11
N HIS A 14 -12.27 2.14 -1.29
CA HIS A 14 -11.86 0.73 -1.43
C HIS A 14 -10.53 0.35 -0.76
N VAL A 15 -9.68 1.33 -0.41
CA VAL A 15 -8.43 1.12 0.33
C VAL A 15 -8.41 1.81 1.70
N THR A 16 -9.51 2.42 2.14
CA THR A 16 -9.48 3.28 3.33
C THR A 16 -9.67 2.53 4.65
N PHE A 17 -10.71 1.69 4.73
CA PHE A 17 -11.06 1.07 6.02
C PHE A 17 -10.44 -0.32 6.13
N LEU A 18 -9.32 -0.41 6.84
CA LEU A 18 -8.59 -1.65 7.03
C LEU A 18 -8.96 -2.29 8.36
N LYS A 19 -9.27 -3.59 8.34
CA LYS A 19 -9.36 -4.39 9.55
C LYS A 19 -8.17 -5.33 9.61
N GLU A 20 -7.75 -5.69 10.81
CA GLU A 20 -6.68 -6.67 10.99
C GLU A 20 -7.02 -8.02 10.33
N SER A 21 -8.31 -8.41 10.34
CA SER A 21 -8.84 -9.57 9.62
C SER A 21 -8.66 -9.51 8.10
N ASP A 22 -8.48 -8.32 7.53
CA ASP A 22 -8.32 -8.12 6.09
C ASP A 22 -6.84 -8.26 5.67
N THR A 23 -5.93 -8.40 6.64
CA THR A 23 -4.49 -8.58 6.43
C THR A 23 -4.21 -9.96 5.86
N ARG A 24 -3.57 -10.01 4.70
CA ARG A 24 -3.21 -11.27 4.02
C ARG A 24 -1.85 -11.80 4.44
N ASN A 25 -0.94 -10.89 4.73
CA ASN A 25 0.41 -11.21 5.18
C ASN A 25 0.99 -9.98 5.91
N GLU A 26 2.10 -10.16 6.60
CA GLU A 26 2.89 -9.11 7.19
C GLU A 26 4.36 -9.38 6.91
N ILE A 27 5.09 -8.35 6.53
CA ILE A 27 6.56 -8.41 6.47
C ILE A 27 7.11 -7.54 7.56
N ASN A 28 7.80 -8.22 8.47
CA ASN A 28 8.53 -7.63 9.56
C ASN A 28 9.89 -8.30 9.60
N SER A 29 10.90 -7.64 9.04
CA SER A 29 12.28 -8.01 9.31
C SER A 29 12.55 -7.48 10.70
N GLY A 30 12.60 -8.30 11.76
CA GLY A 30 12.66 -7.84 13.16
C GLY A 30 13.83 -6.92 13.56
N LYS A 31 14.67 -6.51 12.59
CA LYS A 31 15.70 -5.47 12.69
C LYS A 31 15.28 -4.12 12.08
N SER A 32 14.29 -4.09 11.19
CA SER A 32 13.76 -2.89 10.55
C SER A 32 12.92 -2.09 11.54
N GLU A 33 12.96 -0.77 11.42
CA GLU A 33 12.09 0.15 12.14
C GLU A 33 10.70 0.26 11.48
N TYR A 34 10.48 -0.51 10.41
CA TYR A 34 9.27 -0.51 9.61
C TYR A 34 8.74 -1.93 9.43
N TYR A 35 7.43 -2.04 9.24
CA TYR A 35 6.78 -3.26 8.79
C TYR A 35 5.71 -2.94 7.75
N ALA A 36 5.44 -3.91 6.88
CA ALA A 36 4.48 -3.79 5.80
C ALA A 36 3.34 -4.80 5.97
N LYS A 37 2.11 -4.36 5.75
CA LYS A 37 0.92 -5.22 5.74
C LYS A 37 0.24 -5.19 4.38
N TYR A 38 -0.27 -6.36 3.97
CA TYR A 38 -0.92 -6.55 2.68
C TYR A 38 -2.42 -6.66 2.85
N TYR A 39 -3.16 -5.89 2.06
CA TYR A 39 -4.60 -5.82 2.16
C TYR A 39 -5.25 -6.05 0.79
N LYS A 40 -6.46 -6.60 0.80
CA LYS A 40 -7.31 -6.66 -0.38
C LYS A 40 -8.17 -5.39 -0.47
N PRO A 41 -8.33 -4.79 -1.67
CA PRO A 41 -9.27 -3.70 -1.84
C PRO A 41 -10.70 -4.18 -1.61
N LYS A 42 -11.57 -3.29 -1.13
CA LYS A 42 -12.99 -3.57 -0.93
C LYS A 42 -13.79 -3.18 -2.17
N PRO A 43 -14.74 -4.01 -2.65
CA PRO A 43 -15.55 -3.71 -3.83
C PRO A 43 -16.68 -2.72 -3.50
N ILE A 44 -16.33 -1.53 -2.98
CA ILE A 44 -17.30 -0.53 -2.48
C ILE A 44 -17.40 0.73 -3.35
N ASN A 45 -16.49 0.90 -4.30
CA ASN A 45 -16.55 1.94 -5.32
C ASN A 45 -16.13 1.34 -6.69
N LEU A 46 -16.18 2.14 -7.76
CA LEU A 46 -15.89 1.65 -9.12
C LEU A 46 -14.48 1.06 -9.25
N PHE A 47 -13.47 1.68 -8.65
CA PHE A 47 -12.10 1.15 -8.66
C PHE A 47 -12.00 -0.18 -7.92
N GLY A 48 -12.56 -0.28 -6.71
CA GLY A 48 -12.57 -1.52 -5.94
C GLY A 48 -13.29 -2.66 -6.67
N MET A 49 -14.42 -2.38 -7.33
CA MET A 49 -15.12 -3.37 -8.15
C MET A 49 -14.31 -3.78 -9.38
N TYR A 50 -13.74 -2.80 -10.11
CA TYR A 50 -12.90 -3.07 -11.28
C TYR A 50 -11.71 -3.96 -10.91
N LEU A 51 -10.97 -3.60 -9.87
CA LEU A 51 -9.82 -4.38 -9.39
C LEU A 51 -10.23 -5.78 -8.96
N THR A 52 -11.35 -5.93 -8.26
CA THR A 52 -11.84 -7.24 -7.80
C THR A 52 -12.24 -8.16 -8.97
N ILE A 53 -12.70 -7.59 -10.09
CA ILE A 53 -13.16 -8.36 -11.26
C ILE A 53 -12.00 -8.67 -12.21
N MET A 54 -11.13 -7.71 -12.47
CA MET A 54 -10.10 -7.80 -13.50
C MET A 54 -8.80 -8.38 -12.98
N GLU A 55 -8.47 -8.16 -11.71
CA GLU A 55 -7.23 -8.65 -11.12
C GLU A 55 -7.50 -9.94 -10.32
N GLN A 56 -6.63 -10.93 -10.50
CA GLN A 56 -6.69 -12.14 -9.71
C GLN A 56 -6.08 -11.85 -8.32
N GLU A 57 -6.89 -11.80 -7.27
CA GLU A 57 -6.42 -11.51 -5.90
C GLU A 57 -5.60 -10.20 -5.79
N PRO A 58 -6.18 -9.02 -6.11
CA PRO A 58 -5.47 -7.75 -6.02
C PRO A 58 -5.07 -7.45 -4.57
N ILE A 59 -3.86 -6.93 -4.41
CA ILE A 59 -3.36 -6.49 -3.10
C ILE A 59 -2.80 -5.08 -3.17
N PHE A 60 -2.85 -4.34 -2.07
CA PHE A 60 -2.05 -3.14 -1.87
C PHE A 60 -1.28 -3.26 -0.56
N VAL A 61 -0.17 -2.53 -0.46
CA VAL A 61 0.72 -2.59 0.70
C VAL A 61 0.59 -1.30 1.49
N VAL A 62 0.51 -1.44 2.81
CA VAL A 62 0.59 -0.33 3.74
C VAL A 62 1.85 -0.49 4.58
N LEU A 63 2.64 0.58 4.63
CA LEU A 63 3.85 0.68 5.42
C LEU A 63 3.55 1.40 6.74
N TYR A 64 4.03 0.80 7.82
CA TYR A 64 3.96 1.33 9.17
C TYR A 64 5.36 1.42 9.78
N ASP A 65 5.56 2.33 10.74
CA ASP A 65 6.71 2.23 11.64
C ASP A 65 6.47 1.14 12.70
N LYS A 66 7.53 0.79 13.43
CA LYS A 66 7.49 -0.21 14.52
C LYS A 66 6.50 0.11 15.65
N HIS A 67 6.01 1.34 15.74
CA HIS A 67 5.01 1.78 16.72
C HIS A 67 3.59 1.71 16.17
N GLY A 68 3.41 1.26 14.92
CA GLY A 68 2.13 1.16 14.25
C GLY A 68 1.65 2.46 13.62
N LYS A 69 2.51 3.48 13.51
CA LYS A 69 2.16 4.73 12.85
C LYS A 69 2.13 4.52 11.34
N TYR A 70 1.06 4.98 10.69
CA TYR A 70 0.94 4.97 9.24
C TYR A 70 1.98 5.85 8.55
N ILE A 71 2.79 5.23 7.68
CA ILE A 71 3.78 5.92 6.84
C ILE A 71 3.17 6.23 5.48
N GLY A 72 2.66 5.22 4.79
CA GLY A 72 2.11 5.36 3.45
C GLY A 72 1.59 4.05 2.90
N GLN A 73 1.02 4.10 1.71
CA GLN A 73 0.60 2.91 0.98
C GLN A 73 0.86 3.03 -0.51
N THR A 74 0.90 1.87 -1.17
CA THR A 74 1.03 1.74 -2.63
C THR A 74 -0.16 2.34 -3.36
N SER A 75 -0.06 2.46 -4.69
CA SER A 75 -1.11 3.07 -5.51
C SER A 75 -2.47 2.41 -5.26
N PRO A 76 -3.54 3.20 -5.02
CA PRO A 76 -4.90 2.65 -4.95
C PRO A 76 -5.46 2.31 -6.35
N PHE A 77 -4.78 2.69 -7.43
CA PHE A 77 -5.33 2.58 -8.79
C PHE A 77 -4.68 1.48 -9.64
N ASN A 78 -3.54 0.96 -9.22
CA ASN A 78 -2.82 -0.09 -9.92
C ASN A 78 -2.34 -1.11 -8.89
N MET A 79 -2.88 -2.33 -8.96
CA MET A 79 -2.59 -3.40 -8.03
C MET A 79 -2.22 -4.66 -8.80
N MET A 80 -1.15 -5.34 -8.38
CA MET A 80 -0.78 -6.66 -8.84
C MET A 80 -1.49 -7.75 -8.03
N ASN A 81 -1.48 -8.94 -8.61
CA ASN A 81 -1.88 -10.15 -7.92
C ASN A 81 -0.90 -10.49 -6.78
N ILE A 82 -1.40 -11.20 -5.76
CA ILE A 82 -0.59 -11.64 -4.62
C ILE A 82 0.52 -12.64 -4.99
N TYR A 83 0.45 -13.31 -6.14
CA TYR A 83 1.44 -14.32 -6.55
C TYR A 83 2.73 -13.67 -7.07
N SER A 84 2.60 -12.65 -7.92
CA SER A 84 3.70 -11.80 -8.40
C SER A 84 4.43 -11.11 -7.25
N PHE A 85 3.72 -10.84 -6.16
CA PHE A 85 4.31 -10.32 -4.94
C PHE A 85 5.28 -11.30 -4.26
N PHE A 86 4.89 -12.58 -4.12
CA PHE A 86 5.74 -13.58 -3.46
C PHE A 86 7.04 -13.85 -4.22
N GLU A 87 7.06 -13.58 -5.51
CA GLU A 87 8.25 -13.68 -6.35
C GLU A 87 9.16 -12.44 -6.26
N GLY A 88 8.61 -11.28 -5.85
CA GLY A 88 9.24 -9.97 -6.04
C GLY A 88 10.18 -9.46 -4.94
N ASN A 89 10.54 -10.30 -3.95
CA ASN A 89 11.46 -9.97 -2.85
C ASN A 89 11.26 -8.54 -2.28
N PRO A 90 10.15 -8.29 -1.56
CA PRO A 90 9.84 -6.99 -0.97
C PRO A 90 10.95 -6.50 -0.06
N THR A 91 11.35 -5.25 -0.23
CA THR A 91 12.39 -4.59 0.56
C THR A 91 11.77 -3.50 1.44
N LEU A 92 12.09 -3.53 2.72
CA LEU A 92 11.68 -2.51 3.70
C LEU A 92 12.70 -1.37 3.74
N PRO A 93 12.28 -0.13 4.06
CA PRO A 93 13.22 0.95 4.31
C PRO A 93 14.16 0.65 5.47
N GLU A 94 15.32 1.30 5.45
CA GLU A 94 16.31 1.21 6.51
C GLU A 94 16.16 2.34 7.54
N LYS A 95 16.71 2.11 8.74
CA LYS A 95 16.70 3.09 9.83
C LYS A 95 17.61 4.29 9.55
N ASN A 96 18.80 4.03 9.00
CA ASN A 96 19.83 5.01 8.74
C ASN A 96 20.18 5.01 7.25
N PRO A 97 19.24 5.45 6.40
CA PRO A 97 19.38 5.38 4.96
C PRO A 97 20.66 6.09 4.50
N GLN A 98 21.49 5.40 3.73
CA GLN A 98 22.71 5.94 3.11
C GLN A 98 22.47 6.30 1.65
N ASP A 99 21.54 5.58 1.01
CA ASP A 99 21.11 5.79 -0.37
C ASP A 99 19.62 6.12 -0.47
N ILE A 100 19.20 6.62 -1.64
CA ILE A 100 17.80 6.94 -1.92
C ILE A 100 16.94 5.68 -1.78
N LEU A 101 17.40 4.51 -2.25
CA LEU A 101 16.64 3.27 -2.17
C LEU A 101 16.35 2.83 -0.73
N ASP A 102 17.22 3.18 0.22
CA ASP A 102 17.06 2.85 1.63
C ASP A 102 15.89 3.59 2.28
N THR A 103 15.39 4.67 1.66
CA THR A 103 14.21 5.40 2.14
C THR A 103 12.90 4.86 1.57
N HIS A 104 12.96 3.82 0.74
CA HIS A 104 11.80 3.31 0.02
C HIS A 104 11.43 1.90 0.49
N PHE A 105 10.12 1.69 0.63
CA PHE A 105 9.58 0.35 0.43
C PHE A 105 9.37 0.16 -1.07
N TYR A 106 9.86 -0.95 -1.61
CA TYR A 106 9.63 -1.31 -2.99
C TYR A 106 9.64 -2.83 -3.16
N ILE A 107 9.14 -3.26 -4.30
CA ILE A 107 9.08 -4.67 -4.69
C ILE A 107 9.61 -4.73 -6.11
N VAL A 108 10.59 -5.59 -6.33
CA VAL A 108 11.17 -5.79 -7.65
C VAL A 108 10.34 -6.85 -8.36
N VAL A 109 9.42 -6.41 -9.22
CA VAL A 109 8.54 -7.31 -9.97
C VAL A 109 8.76 -7.08 -11.45
N VAL A 110 8.97 -8.14 -12.21
CA VAL A 110 9.12 -8.04 -13.67
C VAL A 110 7.80 -7.59 -14.29
N GLY A 111 7.73 -6.35 -14.79
CA GLY A 111 6.59 -5.82 -15.55
C GLY A 111 6.27 -4.34 -15.28
N ASP A 112 5.17 -3.84 -15.87
CA ASP A 112 4.77 -2.41 -15.87
C ASP A 112 4.27 -1.87 -14.51
N VAL A 113 4.39 -2.64 -13.43
CA VAL A 113 3.78 -2.34 -12.12
C VAL A 113 4.80 -1.89 -11.06
N GLU A 114 6.10 -1.88 -11.39
CA GLU A 114 7.20 -1.55 -10.45
C GLU A 114 6.96 -0.22 -9.71
N SER A 115 6.56 0.84 -10.43
CA SER A 115 6.35 2.17 -9.83
C SER A 115 5.09 2.26 -8.94
N ALA A 116 4.14 1.32 -9.06
CA ALA A 116 2.91 1.34 -8.28
C ALA A 116 3.11 0.87 -6.84
N TYR A 117 4.18 0.10 -6.58
CA TYR A 117 4.51 -0.51 -5.28
C TYR A 117 5.64 0.19 -4.53
N ASP A 118 5.89 1.45 -4.89
CA ASP A 118 6.85 2.33 -4.26
C ASP A 118 6.22 3.16 -3.11
N ILE A 119 6.85 3.14 -1.94
CA ILE A 119 6.50 4.01 -0.80
C ILE A 119 7.78 4.66 -0.25
N ASP A 120 7.97 5.94 -0.54
CA ASP A 120 9.02 6.77 0.05
C ASP A 120 8.59 7.27 1.45
N ILE A 121 9.39 6.97 2.48
CA ILE A 121 9.15 7.42 3.86
C ILE A 121 9.31 8.94 4.03
N ASN A 122 10.11 9.58 3.16
CA ASN A 122 10.37 11.02 3.20
C ASN A 122 9.33 11.81 2.39
N HIS A 123 8.80 11.23 1.31
CA HIS A 123 7.84 11.90 0.41
C HIS A 123 6.53 11.13 0.26
N LYS A 124 5.61 11.34 1.21
CA LYS A 124 4.25 10.77 1.14
C LYS A 124 3.53 11.16 -0.16
N LYS A 125 3.05 10.16 -0.90
CA LYS A 125 2.12 10.34 -2.03
C LYS A 125 0.82 11.02 -1.56
N TRP A 126 0.13 11.69 -2.48
CA TRP A 126 -1.03 12.51 -2.12
C TRP A 126 -2.18 11.70 -1.50
N TRP A 127 -2.44 10.47 -1.98
CA TRP A 127 -3.44 9.59 -1.38
C TRP A 127 -3.06 9.22 0.05
N SER A 128 -1.79 8.93 0.32
CA SER A 128 -1.29 8.64 1.67
C SER A 128 -1.47 9.81 2.63
N LYS A 129 -1.37 11.05 2.16
CA LYS A 129 -1.65 12.24 2.99
C LYS A 129 -3.12 12.35 3.40
N ILE A 130 -4.04 11.81 2.60
CA ILE A 130 -5.47 11.76 2.90
C ILE A 130 -5.80 10.55 3.78
N LEU A 131 -5.24 9.38 3.43
CA LEU A 131 -5.54 8.11 4.07
C LEU A 131 -5.00 8.03 5.50
N GLN A 132 -3.94 8.76 5.84
CA GLN A 132 -3.40 8.78 7.21
C GLN A 132 -4.41 9.15 8.31
N TYR A 133 -5.54 9.79 7.99
CA TYR A 133 -6.58 10.13 8.98
C TYR A 133 -7.53 8.96 9.29
N PHE A 134 -7.35 7.82 8.63
CA PHE A 134 -8.18 6.61 8.78
C PHE A 134 -7.40 5.43 9.38
N HIS A 135 -6.13 5.64 9.75
CA HIS A 135 -5.24 4.68 10.42
C HIS A 135 -4.82 5.23 11.78
#